data_AF-A0ABD2P0B6-F1
#
_entry.id   AF-A0ABD2P0B6-F1
#
_cell.length_a   1.000
_cell.length_b   1.000
_cell.length_c   1.000
_cell.angle_alpha   90.00
_cell.angle_beta   90.00
_cell.angle_gamma   90.00
#
_symmetry.space_group_name_H-M   'P 1'
#
loop_
_entity.id
_entity.type
_entity.pdbx_description
1 polymer ?
#
loop_
_entity_poly.entity_id
_entity_poly.type
_entity_poly.pdbx_seq_one_letter_code
_entity_poly.pdbx_strand_id
1 'polypeptide(L)'
;KCWKCGISFYKEEGCNKMTCSCGAHMCYLCGKPVTDYKHFNGIGGDRFDLCPLYSDTLAINQQNVLKGAQAAKEEIGIAGTSGLKIDPTADVEKHFKDRAKKLPREPHIDLLGRMQHNEENRQQIVRQGVREIMDGLARLNRAVCTQR
;
A
#
# COMPACT_ATOMS: atom_id res chain seq x y z
N LYS A 1 9.62 12.87 6.67
CA LYS A 1 10.13 14.07 7.38
C LYS A 1 9.16 14.44 8.48
N CYS A 2 9.65 14.85 9.65
CA CYS A 2 8.79 15.35 10.73
C CYS A 2 8.12 16.67 10.34
N TRP A 3 6.82 16.80 10.55
CA TRP A 3 6.09 18.04 10.27
C TRP A 3 6.50 19.21 11.17
N LYS A 4 7.03 18.94 12.37
CA LYS A 4 7.41 19.96 13.36
C LYS A 4 8.88 20.40 13.22
N CYS A 5 9.82 19.46 13.20
CA CYS A 5 11.27 19.78 13.20
C CYS A 5 11.99 19.42 11.90
N GLY A 6 11.30 18.84 10.90
CA GLY A 6 11.88 18.52 9.60
C GLY A 6 12.78 17.28 9.54
N ILE A 7 13.13 16.65 10.67
CA ILE A 7 14.03 15.48 10.68
C ILE A 7 13.48 14.33 9.83
N SER A 8 14.34 13.70 9.04
CA SER A 8 14.00 12.51 8.26
C SER A 8 14.04 11.27 9.15
N PHE A 9 13.10 10.36 8.92
CA PHE A 9 13.03 9.07 9.60
C PHE A 9 12.28 8.09 8.70
N TYR A 10 12.46 6.80 8.96
CA TYR A 10 11.72 5.72 8.32
C TYR A 10 11.15 4.79 9.39
N LYS A 11 10.06 4.09 9.07
CA LYS A 11 9.48 3.08 9.95
C LYS A 11 10.22 1.76 9.74
N GLU A 12 10.64 1.13 10.84
CA GLU A 12 11.22 -0.22 10.81
C GLU A 12 10.15 -1.29 11.08
N GLU A 13 9.29 -1.04 12.07
CA GLU A 13 8.24 -1.94 12.54
C GLU A 13 7.09 -1.16 13.22
N GLY A 14 6.00 -1.84 13.55
CA GLY A 14 4.90 -1.33 14.37
C GLY A 14 3.74 -0.71 13.58
N CYS A 15 3.05 0.27 14.19
CA CYS A 15 1.91 0.96 13.57
C CYS A 15 2.33 2.26 12.87
N ASN A 16 1.42 2.87 12.12
CA ASN A 16 1.69 4.10 11.36
C ASN A 16 1.65 5.38 12.20
N LYS A 17 1.37 5.30 13.50
CA LYS A 17 1.52 6.43 14.43
C LYS A 17 2.98 6.56 14.87
N MET A 18 3.71 7.46 14.22
CA MET A 18 5.12 7.73 14.49
C MET A 18 5.27 8.79 15.58
N THR A 19 6.32 8.66 16.39
CA THR A 19 6.74 9.66 17.36
C THR A 19 8.15 10.13 17.00
N CYS A 20 8.30 11.43 16.75
CA CYS A 20 9.59 12.04 16.50
C CYS A 20 10.32 12.31 17.83
N SER A 21 11.65 12.30 17.80
CA SER A 21 12.51 12.70 18.93
C SER A 21 12.23 14.11 19.46
N CYS A 22 11.63 15.01 18.67
CA CYS A 22 11.17 16.33 19.13
C CYS A 22 9.82 16.30 19.88
N GLY A 23 9.25 15.11 20.11
CA GLY A 23 7.97 14.90 20.78
C GLY A 23 6.73 15.01 19.87
N ALA A 24 6.89 15.34 18.59
CA ALA A 24 5.76 15.42 17.67
C ALA A 24 5.26 14.02 17.26
N HIS A 25 3.94 13.86 17.20
CA HIS A 25 3.28 12.65 16.69
C HIS A 25 2.73 12.89 15.27
N MET A 26 2.82 11.88 14.41
CA MET A 26 2.38 11.97 13.02
C MET A 26 2.11 10.63 12.36
N CYS A 27 1.36 10.66 11.27
CA CYS A 27 1.13 9.50 10.44
C CYS A 27 2.31 9.24 9.50
N TYR A 28 2.79 7.99 9.44
CA TYR A 28 3.88 7.60 8.54
C TYR A 28 3.50 7.75 7.05
N LEU A 29 2.23 7.47 6.72
CA LEU A 29 1.75 7.41 5.34
C LEU A 29 1.49 8.79 4.74
N CYS A 30 0.77 9.65 5.47
CA CYS A 30 0.38 10.97 4.96
C CYS A 30 1.22 12.13 5.52
N GLY A 31 2.08 11.87 6.51
CA GLY A 31 2.94 12.88 7.13
C GLY A 31 2.22 13.92 8.01
N LYS A 32 0.89 13.85 8.11
CA LYS A 32 0.08 14.80 8.88
C LYS A 32 0.28 14.63 10.40
N PRO A 33 0.15 15.72 11.19
CA PRO A 33 0.13 15.63 12.64
C PRO A 33 -1.02 14.74 13.11
N VAL A 34 -0.77 13.96 14.17
CA VAL A 34 -1.75 13.05 14.77
C VAL A 34 -1.76 13.23 16.28
N THR A 35 -2.94 13.37 16.88
CA THR A 35 -3.09 13.47 18.34
C THR A 35 -3.31 12.10 18.97
N ASP A 36 -4.18 11.29 18.39
CA ASP A 36 -4.61 10.00 18.92
C ASP A 36 -4.81 8.96 17.80
N TYR A 37 -5.39 7.80 18.13
CA TYR A 37 -5.62 6.74 17.16
C TYR A 37 -6.85 6.95 16.26
N LYS A 38 -7.64 8.03 16.42
CA LYS A 38 -8.82 8.32 15.57
C LYS A 38 -8.43 8.69 14.14
N HIS A 39 -7.16 8.97 13.88
CA HIS A 39 -6.64 9.16 12.53
C HIS A 39 -6.60 7.86 11.72
N PHE A 40 -6.67 6.70 12.39
CA PHE A 40 -6.38 5.43 11.76
C PHE A 40 -7.57 4.49 11.69
N ASN A 41 -7.69 3.78 10.57
CA ASN A 41 -8.53 2.60 10.45
C ASN A 41 -7.77 1.38 10.97
N GLY A 42 -8.28 0.77 12.05
CA GLY A 42 -7.72 -0.45 12.62
C GLY A 42 -7.94 -1.68 11.74
N ILE A 43 -7.31 -2.80 12.10
CA ILE A 43 -7.57 -4.08 11.44
C ILE A 43 -9.03 -4.47 11.69
N GLY A 44 -9.78 -4.71 10.62
CA GLY A 44 -11.22 -4.99 10.68
C GLY A 44 -12.12 -3.78 10.89
N GLY A 45 -11.56 -2.57 10.87
CA GLY A 45 -12.36 -1.35 10.86
C GLY A 45 -12.95 -1.06 9.47
N ASP A 46 -14.10 -0.39 9.47
CA ASP A 46 -14.91 -0.03 8.31
C ASP A 46 -14.69 1.42 7.84
N ARG A 47 -13.82 2.16 8.52
CA ARG A 47 -13.50 3.57 8.24
C ARG A 47 -12.43 3.70 7.15
N PHE A 48 -12.77 3.33 5.92
CA PHE A 48 -11.85 3.37 4.78
C PHE A 48 -11.43 4.79 4.34
N ASP A 49 -12.08 5.82 4.89
CA ASP A 49 -11.71 7.22 4.73
C ASP A 49 -10.47 7.62 5.56
N LEU A 50 -10.09 6.80 6.55
CA LEU A 50 -8.95 7.03 7.43
C LEU A 50 -7.69 6.32 6.94
N CYS A 51 -6.51 6.76 7.41
CA CYS A 51 -5.27 6.07 7.09
C CYS A 51 -5.23 4.68 7.75
N PRO A 52 -4.73 3.62 7.10
CA PRO A 52 -4.63 2.32 7.76
C PRO A 52 -3.65 2.38 8.93
N LEU A 53 -4.03 1.77 10.05
CA LEU A 53 -3.20 1.74 11.27
C LEU A 53 -1.90 0.96 11.04
N TYR A 54 -1.99 -0.09 10.23
CA TYR A 54 -0.87 -0.97 9.90
C TYR A 54 -0.77 -1.12 8.38
N SER A 55 0.45 -1.34 7.89
CA SER A 55 0.74 -1.45 6.46
C SER A 55 2.10 -2.10 6.26
N ASP A 56 2.32 -2.71 5.09
CA ASP A 56 3.58 -3.40 4.77
C ASP A 56 4.75 -2.41 4.75
N THR A 57 5.52 -2.43 5.83
CA THR A 57 6.64 -1.51 6.04
C THR A 57 7.71 -1.65 4.97
N LEU A 58 8.00 -2.88 4.52
CA LEU A 58 9.02 -3.12 3.49
C LEU A 58 8.59 -2.55 2.15
N ALA A 59 7.35 -2.83 1.74
CA ALA A 59 6.81 -2.34 0.48
C ALA A 59 6.76 -0.81 0.44
N ILE A 60 6.31 -0.16 1.51
CA ILE A 60 6.24 1.30 1.59
C ILE A 60 7.63 1.92 1.57
N ASN A 61 8.58 1.36 2.32
CA ASN A 61 9.94 1.87 2.35
C ASN A 61 10.61 1.76 0.98
N GLN A 62 10.41 0.64 0.28
CA GLN A 62 10.88 0.46 -1.09
C GLN A 62 10.29 1.52 -2.02
N GLN A 63 8.99 1.73 -1.96
CA GLN A 63 8.31 2.75 -2.76
C GLN A 63 8.82 4.17 -2.46
N ASN A 64 9.06 4.49 -1.19
CA ASN A 64 9.57 5.80 -0.78
C ASN A 64 10.99 6.05 -1.30
N VAL A 65 11.87 5.04 -1.25
CA VAL A 65 13.23 5.12 -1.81
C VAL A 65 13.17 5.34 -3.32
N LEU A 66 12.36 4.55 -4.04
CA LEU A 66 12.21 4.67 -5.48
C LEU A 66 11.65 6.04 -5.89
N LYS A 67 10.61 6.53 -5.20
CA LYS A 67 10.04 7.87 -5.43
C LYS A 67 11.07 8.98 -5.17
N GLY A 68 11.83 8.87 -4.09
CA GLY A 68 12.86 9.85 -3.76
C GLY A 68 13.98 9.88 -4.79
N ALA A 69 14.43 8.70 -5.24
CA ALA A 69 15.45 8.60 -6.27
C ALA A 69 14.95 9.13 -7.63
N GLN A 70 13.70 8.85 -7.99
CA GLN A 70 13.09 9.37 -9.22
C GLN A 70 12.97 10.90 -9.19
N ALA A 71 12.48 11.48 -8.09
CA ALA A 71 12.41 12.93 -7.93
C ALA A 71 13.79 13.59 -8.04
N ALA A 72 14.81 13.00 -7.42
CA ALA A 72 16.19 13.49 -7.53
C ALA A 72 16.73 13.41 -8.96
N LYS A 73 16.40 12.36 -9.72
CA LYS A 73 16.76 12.22 -11.14
C LYS A 73 16.09 13.27 -12.01
N GLU A 74 14.83 13.58 -11.73
CA GLU A 74 14.07 14.62 -12.42
C GLU A 74 14.65 16.03 -12.15
N GLU A 75 15.02 16.33 -10.90
CA GLU A 75 15.64 17.61 -10.52
C GLU A 75 16.95 17.91 -11.27
N ILE A 76 17.74 16.88 -11.58
CA ILE A 76 19.00 16.99 -12.32
C ILE A 76 18.84 16.82 -13.83
N GLY A 77 17.61 16.62 -14.33
CA GLY A 77 17.33 16.45 -15.75
C GLY A 77 17.86 15.15 -16.36
N ILE A 78 18.15 14.12 -15.54
CA ILE A 78 18.62 12.82 -16.02
C ILE A 78 17.41 11.88 -16.15
N ALA A 79 16.98 11.62 -17.39
CA ALA A 79 16.00 10.59 -17.67
C ALA A 79 16.69 9.21 -17.74
N GLY A 80 16.58 8.41 -16.67
CA GLY A 80 17.08 7.03 -16.63
C GLY A 80 18.49 6.88 -16.06
N THR A 81 19.32 6.03 -16.69
CA THR A 81 20.70 5.74 -16.26
C THR A 81 21.75 6.54 -17.03
N SER A 82 21.35 7.23 -18.10
CA SER A 82 22.19 7.98 -19.02
C SER A 82 22.81 9.20 -18.34
N GLY A 83 24.00 9.04 -17.75
CA GLY A 83 24.75 10.15 -17.13
C GLY A 83 25.18 9.93 -15.68
N LEU A 84 24.77 8.83 -15.04
CA LEU A 84 25.20 8.48 -13.69
C LEU A 84 26.27 7.38 -13.74
N LYS A 85 27.42 7.61 -13.09
CA LYS A 85 28.46 6.57 -12.92
C LYS A 85 27.97 5.40 -12.05
N ILE A 86 27.12 5.71 -11.07
CA ILE A 86 26.49 4.75 -10.16
C ILE A 86 25.01 5.12 -10.09
N ASP A 87 24.14 4.19 -10.46
CA ASP A 87 22.70 4.39 -10.34
C ASP A 87 22.24 4.09 -8.90
N PRO A 88 21.72 5.07 -8.15
CA PRO A 88 21.21 4.84 -6.79
C PRO A 88 20.00 3.89 -6.74
N THR A 89 19.36 3.59 -7.88
CA THR A 89 18.22 2.65 -7.93
C THR A 89 18.59 1.21 -8.26
N ALA A 90 19.81 0.92 -8.71
CA ALA A 90 20.18 -0.39 -9.25
C ALA A 90 20.01 -1.54 -8.23
N ASP A 91 20.40 -1.32 -6.97
CA ASP A 91 20.39 -2.36 -5.94
C ASP A 91 19.15 -2.33 -5.03
N VAL A 92 18.22 -1.40 -5.25
CA VAL A 92 17.08 -1.19 -4.36
C VAL A 92 16.24 -2.46 -4.24
N GLU A 93 15.87 -3.09 -5.35
CA GLU A 93 15.05 -4.30 -5.32
C GLU A 93 15.74 -5.44 -4.58
N LYS A 94 17.04 -5.65 -4.83
CA LYS A 94 17.85 -6.66 -4.15
C LYS A 94 17.89 -6.41 -2.65
N HIS A 95 18.13 -5.16 -2.24
CA HIS A 95 18.16 -4.76 -0.83
C HIS A 95 16.87 -5.13 -0.10
N PHE A 96 15.71 -4.81 -0.68
CA PHE A 96 14.42 -5.12 -0.05
C PHE A 96 14.10 -6.62 -0.06
N LYS A 97 14.50 -7.37 -1.10
CA LYS A 97 14.40 -8.85 -1.12
C LYS A 97 15.24 -9.49 -0.01
N ASP A 98 16.47 -9.03 0.18
CA ASP A 98 17.35 -9.57 1.21
C ASP A 98 16.88 -9.20 2.61
N ARG A 99 16.33 -7.99 2.79
CA ARG A 99 15.70 -7.57 4.05
C ARG A 99 14.47 -8.42 4.38
N ALA A 100 13.62 -8.71 3.39
CA ALA A 100 12.43 -9.55 3.56
C ALA A 100 12.75 -10.99 3.99
N LYS A 101 13.93 -11.52 3.61
CA LYS A 101 14.39 -12.85 4.06
C LYS A 101 14.84 -12.86 5.52
N LYS A 102 15.39 -11.73 6.00
CA LYS A 102 16.01 -11.64 7.33
C LYS A 102 15.01 -11.25 8.43
N LEU A 103 14.04 -10.41 8.10
CA LEU A 103 13.06 -9.93 9.07
C LEU A 103 11.77 -10.74 8.95
N PRO A 104 11.22 -11.25 10.08
CA PRO A 104 9.92 -11.91 10.06
C PRO A 104 8.85 -10.91 9.61
N ARG A 105 7.88 -11.38 8.82
CA ARG A 105 6.75 -10.54 8.43
C ARG A 105 5.98 -10.15 9.68
N GLU A 106 5.64 -8.87 9.81
CA GLU A 106 4.97 -8.41 11.02
C GLU A 106 3.60 -9.14 11.14
N PRO A 107 3.22 -9.70 12.31
CA PRO A 107 2.04 -10.56 12.42
C PRO A 107 0.73 -9.91 11.95
N HIS A 108 0.65 -8.58 12.09
CA HIS A 108 -0.47 -7.78 11.62
C HIS A 108 -0.59 -7.76 10.08
N ILE A 109 0.51 -7.92 9.35
CA ILE A 109 0.51 -8.02 7.88
C ILE A 109 -0.04 -9.36 7.42
N ASP A 110 0.28 -10.45 8.11
CA ASP A 110 -0.28 -11.77 7.79
C ASP A 110 -1.79 -11.82 8.04
N LEU A 111 -2.25 -11.14 9.08
CA LEU A 111 -3.69 -10.99 9.34
C LEU A 111 -4.35 -10.13 8.26
N LEU A 112 -3.77 -8.98 7.92
CA LEU A 112 -4.28 -8.12 6.83
C LEU A 112 -4.34 -8.85 5.49
N GLY A 113 -3.29 -9.61 5.15
CA GLY A 113 -3.25 -10.40 3.92
C GLY A 113 -4.34 -11.46 3.86
N ARG A 114 -4.58 -12.18 4.96
CA ARG A 114 -5.70 -13.14 5.06
C ARG A 114 -7.06 -12.47 4.89
N MET A 115 -7.26 -11.30 5.48
CA MET A 115 -8.51 -10.56 5.36
C MET A 115 -8.75 -10.03 3.94
N GLN A 116 -7.70 -9.52 3.29
CA GLN A 116 -7.75 -9.09 1.90
C GLN A 116 -8.11 -10.25 0.97
N HIS A 117 -7.44 -11.40 1.13
CA HIS A 117 -7.73 -12.58 0.34
C HIS A 117 -9.18 -13.07 0.53
N ASN A 118 -9.68 -13.08 1.77
CA ASN A 118 -11.06 -13.44 2.05
C ASN A 118 -12.06 -12.49 1.38
N GLU A 119 -11.78 -11.19 1.42
CA GLU A 119 -12.63 -10.18 0.77
C GLU A 119 -12.59 -10.30 -0.76
N GLU A 120 -11.42 -10.52 -1.35
CA GLU A 120 -11.27 -10.77 -2.79
C GLU A 120 -12.05 -12.01 -3.23
N ASN A 121 -11.94 -13.11 -2.48
CA ASN A 121 -12.69 -14.34 -2.74
C ASN A 121 -14.19 -14.08 -2.65
N ARG A 122 -14.65 -13.35 -1.62
CA ARG A 122 -16.07 -12.98 -1.46
C ARG A 122 -16.55 -12.16 -2.65
N GLN A 123 -15.78 -11.17 -3.09
CA GLN A 123 -16.09 -10.35 -4.25
C GLN A 123 -16.10 -11.18 -5.54
N GLN A 124 -15.18 -12.12 -5.69
CA GLN A 124 -15.12 -13.02 -6.85
C GLN A 124 -16.36 -13.89 -6.94
N ILE A 125 -16.83 -14.45 -5.82
CA ILE A 125 -18.07 -15.23 -5.75
C ILE A 125 -19.26 -14.37 -6.17
N VAL A 126 -19.39 -13.15 -5.63
CA VAL A 126 -20.47 -12.23 -6.01
C VAL A 126 -20.41 -11.89 -7.50
N ARG A 127 -19.21 -11.55 -8.03
CA ARG A 127 -19.02 -11.25 -9.46
C ARG A 127 -19.38 -12.45 -10.34
N GLN A 128 -19.06 -13.66 -9.91
CA GLN A 128 -19.38 -14.88 -10.64
C GLN A 128 -20.90 -15.12 -10.67
N GLY A 129 -21.58 -15.00 -9.53
CA GLY A 129 -23.04 -15.13 -9.47
C GLY A 129 -23.76 -14.09 -10.33
N VAL A 130 -23.28 -12.84 -10.33
CA VAL A 130 -23.83 -11.79 -11.22
C VAL A 130 -23.64 -12.16 -12.70
N ARG A 131 -22.47 -12.67 -13.09
CA ARG A 131 -22.23 -13.12 -14.47
C ARG A 131 -23.20 -14.23 -14.88
N GLU A 132 -23.39 -15.24 -14.03
CA GLU A 132 -24.29 -16.37 -14.31
C GLU A 132 -25.75 -15.93 -14.49
N ILE A 133 -26.22 -15.00 -13.65
CA ILE A 133 -27.56 -14.42 -13.77
C ILE A 133 -27.71 -13.66 -15.10
N MET A 134 -26.73 -12.83 -15.45
CA MET A 134 -26.76 -12.05 -16.69
C MET A 134 -26.71 -12.94 -17.94
N ASP A 135 -25.90 -14.00 -17.92
CA ASP A 135 -25.86 -14.99 -19.00
C ASP A 135 -27.20 -15.75 -19.14
N GLY A 136 -27.84 -16.08 -18.02
CA GLY A 136 -29.16 -16.70 -17.99
C GLY A 136 -30.24 -15.80 -18.62
N LEU A 137 -30.28 -14.52 -18.24
CA LEU A 137 -31.19 -13.53 -18.84
C LEU A 137 -30.94 -13.37 -20.35
N ALA A 138 -29.69 -13.32 -20.78
CA ALA A 138 -29.34 -13.23 -22.20
C ALA A 138 -29.81 -14.46 -23.00
N ARG A 139 -29.74 -15.66 -22.41
CA ARG A 139 -30.26 -16.90 -23.03
C ARG A 139 -31.78 -16.87 -23.15
N LEU A 140 -32.49 -16.44 -22.10
CA LEU A 140 -33.95 -16.30 -22.12
C LEU A 140 -34.39 -15.30 -23.19
N ASN A 141 -33.74 -14.14 -23.27
CA ASN A 141 -34.08 -13.12 -24.25
C ASN A 141 -33.87 -13.61 -25.70
N ARG A 142 -32.78 -14.35 -25.96
CA ARG A 142 -32.57 -15.00 -27.27
C ARG A 142 -33.65 -16.01 -27.60
N ALA A 143 -34.05 -16.86 -26.64
CA ALA A 143 -35.10 -17.85 -26.85
C ALA A 143 -36.45 -17.20 -27.21
N VAL A 144 -36.80 -16.09 -26.55
CA VAL A 144 -38.01 -15.32 -26.85
C VAL A 144 -37.95 -14.70 -28.26
N CYS A 145 -36.80 -14.14 -28.67
CA CYS A 145 -36.64 -13.57 -30.01
C CYS A 145 -36.72 -14.61 -31.14
N THR A 146 -36.32 -15.86 -30.91
CA THR A 146 -36.36 -16.92 -31.93
C THR A 146 -37.74 -17.57 -32.12
N GLN A 147 -38.72 -17.27 -31.26
CA GLN A 147 -40.09 -17.80 -31.34
C GLN A 147 -41.08 -16.82 -32.01
N ARG A 148 -40.60 -15.68 -32.51
CA ARG A 148 -41.34 -14.74 -33.37
C ARG A 148 -40.84 -14.83 -34.81
#